data_AF-A0AAI8VJA7-F1
#
_entry.id   AF-A0AAI8VJA7-F1
#
_cell.length_a   1.000
_cell.length_b   1.000
_cell.length_c   1.000
_cell.angle_alpha   90.00
_cell.angle_beta   90.00
_cell.angle_gamma   90.00
#
_symmetry.space_group_name_H-M   'P 1'
#
loop_
_entity.id
_entity.type
_entity.pdbx_description
1 polymer ?
#
loop_
_entity_poly.entity_id
_entity_poly.type
_entity_poly.pdbx_seq_one_letter_code
_entity_poly.pdbx_strand_id
1 'polypeptide(L)'
;MADPFEVRMRFSSQLQHLNASTASSQKAAQYAIKYKDMDEDLHSCILEQLEKSNMNTRANIMYFIEHLMDMASKERHNEYVRMLQRDIIRVVDAVCPEDGSGAANVKVIRRVLQGLQNKHILIDTTVIELEACLKERDTSVTDLVVSSPVNGDATNPTATADEDSGARNGANGASARPDKRQIEQRIEEDRERHKRMRESMWAVPPNVLEEADNMFDDTSDFDAEDHIRGEEELDEVYTENEEVKCGHFQTPRTNGASKHRRDSINSNQTMTDQGS
;
A
#
# COMPACT_ATOMS: atom_id res chain seq x y z
N MET A 1 -21.22 15.73 32.66
CA MET A 1 -21.10 16.63 31.49
C MET A 1 -19.64 17.04 31.40
N ALA A 2 -18.96 16.76 30.29
CA ALA A 2 -17.57 17.19 30.12
C ALA A 2 -17.54 18.68 29.74
N ASP A 3 -16.47 19.37 30.11
CA ASP A 3 -16.27 20.78 29.77
C ASP A 3 -16.02 20.94 28.25
N PRO A 4 -16.82 21.74 27.52
CA PRO A 4 -16.65 21.93 26.07
C PRO A 4 -15.25 22.41 25.68
N PHE A 5 -14.64 23.30 26.48
CA PHE A 5 -13.31 23.82 26.19
C PHE A 5 -12.24 22.72 26.29
N GLU A 6 -12.28 21.90 27.34
CA GLU A 6 -11.39 20.75 27.48
C GLU A 6 -11.55 19.77 26.31
N VAL A 7 -12.78 19.49 25.90
CA VAL A 7 -13.07 18.56 24.79
C VAL A 7 -12.49 19.10 23.48
N ARG A 8 -12.73 20.38 23.16
CA ARG A 8 -12.16 21.07 22.00
C ARG A 8 -10.63 21.05 21.99
N MET A 9 -10.01 21.39 23.12
CA MET A 9 -8.55 21.45 23.24
C MET A 9 -7.94 20.06 23.00
N ARG A 10 -8.51 19.01 23.61
CA ARG A 10 -8.03 17.64 23.44
C ARG A 10 -8.25 17.13 22.03
N PHE A 11 -9.39 17.43 21.41
CA PHE A 11 -9.68 16.98 20.06
C PHE A 11 -8.77 17.68 19.04
N SER A 12 -8.60 18.99 19.15
CA SER A 12 -7.66 19.76 18.32
C SER A 12 -6.24 19.21 18.43
N SER A 13 -5.78 18.90 19.64
CA SER A 13 -4.47 18.27 19.85
C SER A 13 -4.37 16.90 19.19
N GLN A 14 -5.41 16.05 19.25
CA GLN A 14 -5.42 14.77 18.55
C GLN A 14 -5.32 14.93 17.03
N LEU A 15 -6.09 15.87 16.45
CA LEU A 15 -6.06 16.16 15.01
C LEU A 15 -4.69 16.67 14.54
N GLN A 16 -4.02 17.52 15.33
CA GLN A 16 -2.68 18.03 15.02
C GLN A 16 -1.60 16.94 14.96
N HIS A 17 -1.77 15.89 15.75
CA HIS A 17 -0.80 14.79 15.87
C HIS A 17 -1.27 13.52 15.14
N LEU A 18 -2.26 13.63 14.24
CA LEU A 18 -2.65 12.52 13.38
C LEU A 18 -1.48 12.09 12.50
N ASN A 19 -1.28 10.78 12.43
CA ASN A 19 -0.24 10.15 11.61
C ASN A 19 -0.86 9.17 10.62
N ALA A 20 -0.01 8.51 9.84
CA ALA A 20 -0.42 7.54 8.83
C ALA A 20 -1.16 6.29 9.35
N SER A 21 -1.12 6.01 10.65
CA SER A 21 -1.74 4.82 11.22
C SER A 21 -3.26 4.92 11.24
N THR A 22 -3.92 3.88 10.75
CA THR A 22 -5.36 3.67 10.86
C THR A 22 -5.82 3.77 12.32
N ALA A 23 -5.03 3.27 13.28
CA ALA A 23 -5.37 3.33 14.70
C ALA A 23 -5.42 4.77 15.25
N SER A 24 -4.56 5.66 14.74
CA SER A 24 -4.58 7.09 15.12
C SER A 24 -5.88 7.75 14.68
N SER A 25 -6.28 7.50 13.42
CA SER A 25 -7.54 7.97 12.85
C SER A 25 -8.77 7.44 13.60
N GLN A 26 -8.81 6.12 13.84
CA GLN A 26 -9.91 5.49 14.57
C GLN A 26 -10.07 6.02 16.00
N LYS A 27 -8.96 6.23 16.71
CA LYS A 27 -9.00 6.77 18.07
C LYS A 27 -9.58 8.19 18.12
N ALA A 28 -9.19 9.05 17.17
CA ALA A 28 -9.75 10.39 17.05
C ALA A 28 -11.25 10.34 16.70
N ALA A 29 -11.66 9.42 15.81
CA ALA A 29 -13.07 9.24 15.45
C ALA A 29 -13.90 8.76 16.64
N GLN A 30 -13.41 7.78 17.39
CA GLN A 30 -14.03 7.32 18.65
C GLN A 30 -14.19 8.47 19.65
N TYR A 31 -13.21 9.37 19.75
CA TYR A 31 -13.30 10.55 20.61
C TYR A 31 -14.44 11.48 20.18
N ALA A 32 -14.56 11.77 18.88
CA ALA A 32 -15.62 12.62 18.34
C ALA A 32 -17.02 12.01 18.54
N ILE A 33 -17.17 10.70 18.35
CA ILE A 33 -18.43 9.98 18.59
C ILE A 33 -18.79 9.96 20.08
N LYS A 34 -17.81 9.78 20.97
CA LYS A 34 -18.03 9.80 22.42
C LYS A 34 -18.62 11.13 22.90
N TYR A 35 -18.25 12.24 22.26
CA TYR A 35 -18.69 13.58 22.57
C TYR A 35 -19.60 14.18 21.47
N LYS A 36 -20.42 13.34 20.84
CA LYS A 36 -21.32 13.73 19.73
C LYS A 36 -22.34 14.82 20.07
N ASP A 37 -22.62 15.07 21.34
CA ASP A 37 -23.48 16.19 21.77
C ASP A 37 -22.82 17.57 21.50
N MET A 38 -21.54 17.59 21.14
CA MET A 38 -20.74 18.77 20.78
C MET A 38 -20.23 18.69 19.33
N ASP A 39 -20.95 17.96 18.47
CA ASP A 39 -20.61 17.72 17.07
C ASP A 39 -20.34 18.99 16.26
N GLU A 40 -21.10 20.08 16.45
CA GLU A 40 -20.88 21.35 15.75
C GLU A 40 -19.51 21.99 16.06
N ASP A 41 -19.12 22.00 17.33
CA ASP A 41 -17.83 22.57 17.76
C ASP A 41 -16.67 21.66 17.35
N LEU A 42 -16.86 20.34 17.42
CA LEU A 42 -15.87 19.37 16.96
C LEU A 42 -15.70 19.41 15.44
N HIS A 43 -16.77 19.56 14.67
CA HIS A 43 -16.70 19.78 13.23
C HIS A 43 -15.94 21.07 12.90
N SER A 44 -16.18 22.14 13.66
CA SER A 44 -15.42 23.39 13.53
C SER A 44 -13.92 23.19 13.81
N CYS A 45 -13.56 22.34 14.77
CA CYS A 45 -12.16 21.96 15.01
C CYS A 45 -11.55 21.23 13.82
N ILE A 46 -12.29 20.35 13.13
CA ILE A 46 -11.80 19.64 11.94
C ILE A 46 -11.41 20.64 10.85
N LEU A 47 -12.31 21.58 10.53
CA LEU A 47 -12.06 22.60 9.50
C LEU A 47 -10.92 23.54 9.92
N GLU A 48 -10.85 23.93 11.19
CA GLU A 48 -9.77 24.76 11.72
C GLU A 48 -8.40 24.07 11.58
N GLN A 49 -8.30 22.78 11.91
CA GLN A 49 -7.04 22.05 11.77
C GLN A 49 -6.67 21.78 10.31
N LEU A 50 -7.65 21.60 9.42
CA LEU A 50 -7.40 21.53 7.97
C LEU A 50 -6.75 22.83 7.45
N GLU A 51 -7.16 23.98 7.95
CA GLU A 51 -6.60 25.27 7.50
C GLU A 51 -5.23 25.59 8.12
N LYS A 52 -5.01 25.19 9.38
CA LYS A 52 -3.79 25.54 10.14
C LYS A 52 -2.64 24.56 9.97
N SER A 53 -2.90 23.33 9.54
CA SER A 53 -1.90 22.27 9.49
C SER A 53 -1.15 22.21 8.16
N ASN A 54 -0.01 21.51 8.14
CA ASN A 54 0.76 21.24 6.92
C ASN A 54 0.06 20.21 6.00
N MET A 55 0.51 20.10 4.74
CA MET A 55 -0.10 19.22 3.74
C MET A 55 -0.14 17.73 4.12
N ASN A 56 0.81 17.26 4.93
CA ASN A 56 0.85 15.87 5.38
C ASN A 56 -0.23 15.62 6.44
N THR A 57 -0.31 16.48 7.46
CA THR A 57 -1.37 16.40 8.47
C THR A 57 -2.75 16.57 7.84
N ARG A 58 -2.92 17.43 6.83
CA ARG A 58 -4.17 17.55 6.07
C ARG A 58 -4.58 16.24 5.38
N ALA A 59 -3.62 15.53 4.78
CA ALA A 59 -3.86 14.19 4.23
C ALA A 59 -4.27 13.19 5.33
N ASN A 60 -3.63 13.24 6.50
CA ASN A 60 -3.99 12.40 7.65
C ASN A 60 -5.41 12.72 8.16
N ILE A 61 -5.81 14.00 8.18
CA ILE A 61 -7.18 14.44 8.51
C ILE A 61 -8.18 13.90 7.49
N MET A 62 -7.86 13.87 6.20
CA MET A 62 -8.73 13.29 5.15
C MET A 62 -9.03 11.80 5.43
N TYR A 63 -8.02 11.01 5.80
CA TYR A 63 -8.25 9.61 6.22
C TYR A 63 -9.07 9.51 7.51
N PHE A 64 -8.83 10.40 8.47
CA PHE A 64 -9.64 10.46 9.69
C PHE A 64 -11.12 10.76 9.39
N ILE A 65 -11.42 11.67 8.47
CA ILE A 65 -12.78 12.00 8.03
C ILE A 65 -13.50 10.76 7.50
N GLU A 66 -12.82 9.90 6.75
CA GLU A 66 -13.38 8.62 6.29
C GLU A 66 -13.86 7.76 7.48
N HIS A 67 -12.99 7.61 8.48
CA HIS A 67 -13.29 6.82 9.68
C HIS A 67 -14.41 7.45 10.51
N LEU A 68 -14.41 8.78 10.65
CA LEU A 68 -15.45 9.49 11.38
C LEU A 68 -16.82 9.29 10.73
N MET A 69 -16.93 9.45 9.42
CA MET A 69 -18.21 9.28 8.72
C MET A 69 -18.71 7.84 8.74
N ASP A 70 -17.81 6.86 8.59
CA ASP A 70 -18.16 5.44 8.72
C ASP A 70 -18.67 5.10 10.13
N MET A 71 -17.95 5.54 11.16
CA MET A 71 -18.36 5.34 12.55
C MET A 71 -19.67 6.07 12.89
N ALA A 72 -19.81 7.32 12.46
CA ALA A 72 -21.01 8.13 12.69
C ALA A 72 -22.25 7.51 12.05
N SER A 73 -22.11 6.98 10.82
CA SER A 73 -23.16 6.25 10.12
C SER A 73 -23.60 4.99 10.88
N LYS A 74 -22.64 4.17 11.33
CA LYS A 74 -22.90 2.96 12.12
C LYS A 74 -23.59 3.24 13.47
N GLU A 75 -23.20 4.33 14.14
CA GLU A 75 -23.76 4.81 15.41
C GLU A 75 -25.08 5.59 15.24
N ARG A 76 -25.59 5.71 14.00
CA ARG A 76 -26.81 6.45 13.63
C ARG A 76 -26.78 7.94 14.00
N HIS A 77 -25.60 8.51 14.18
CA HIS A 77 -25.41 9.93 14.43
C HIS A 77 -25.01 10.62 13.12
N ASN A 78 -26.01 10.90 12.29
CA ASN A 78 -25.79 11.38 10.92
C ASN A 78 -25.37 12.85 10.82
N GLU A 79 -25.26 13.59 11.93
CA GLU A 79 -24.97 15.03 11.88
C GLU A 79 -23.54 15.31 11.38
N TYR A 80 -22.55 14.56 11.86
CA TYR A 80 -21.20 14.58 11.28
C TYR A 80 -21.21 14.28 9.77
N VAL A 81 -21.99 13.28 9.35
CA VAL A 81 -22.09 12.90 7.92
C VAL A 81 -22.66 14.05 7.11
N ARG A 82 -23.74 14.68 7.56
CA ARG A 82 -24.37 15.83 6.89
C ARG A 82 -23.43 17.04 6.80
N MET A 83 -22.81 17.41 7.91
CA MET A 83 -21.89 18.56 7.95
C MET A 83 -20.67 18.34 7.05
N LEU A 84 -20.08 17.14 7.07
CA LEU A 84 -18.92 16.81 6.23
C LEU A 84 -19.28 16.67 4.75
N GLN A 85 -20.45 16.12 4.41
CA GLN A 85 -20.95 16.10 3.04
C GLN A 85 -21.16 17.52 2.49
N ARG A 86 -21.77 18.41 3.28
CA ARG A 86 -21.96 19.82 2.91
C ARG A 86 -20.62 20.51 2.64
N ASP A 87 -19.63 20.26 3.49
CA ASP A 87 -18.33 20.93 3.45
C ASP A 87 -17.25 20.15 2.68
N ILE A 88 -17.61 19.06 1.96
CA ILE A 88 -16.63 18.15 1.34
C ILE A 88 -15.74 18.85 0.30
N ILE A 89 -16.30 19.81 -0.45
CA ILE A 89 -15.54 20.61 -1.43
C ILE A 89 -14.48 21.44 -0.70
N ARG A 90 -14.87 22.12 0.39
CA ARG A 90 -13.94 22.88 1.24
C ARG A 90 -12.85 22.00 1.84
N VAL A 91 -13.20 20.79 2.27
CA VAL A 91 -12.22 19.81 2.78
C VAL A 91 -11.23 19.42 1.67
N VAL A 92 -11.73 19.07 0.48
CA VAL A 92 -10.90 18.70 -0.67
C VAL A 92 -9.97 19.85 -1.07
N ASP A 93 -10.48 21.08 -1.18
CA ASP A 93 -9.70 22.26 -1.53
C ASP A 93 -8.67 22.61 -0.45
N ALA A 94 -8.96 22.34 0.82
CA ALA A 94 -7.97 22.50 1.90
C ALA A 94 -6.82 21.48 1.79
N VAL A 95 -7.10 20.24 1.38
CA VAL A 95 -6.11 19.15 1.27
C VAL A 95 -5.34 19.19 -0.05
N CYS A 96 -5.99 19.66 -1.13
CA CYS A 96 -5.44 19.81 -2.47
C CYS A 96 -5.92 21.13 -3.09
N PRO A 97 -5.30 22.27 -2.73
CA PRO A 97 -5.68 23.56 -3.28
C PRO A 97 -5.34 23.66 -4.77
N GLU A 98 -6.01 24.58 -5.48
CA GLU A 98 -5.86 24.81 -6.92
C GLU A 98 -4.49 25.37 -7.32
N ASP A 99 -3.72 25.89 -6.36
CA ASP A 99 -2.35 26.37 -6.56
C ASP A 99 -1.33 25.23 -6.79
N GLY A 100 -1.77 23.97 -6.73
CA GLY A 100 -0.93 22.79 -6.91
C GLY A 100 -0.13 22.37 -5.67
N SER A 101 -0.19 23.11 -4.56
CA SER A 101 0.57 22.82 -3.34
C SER A 101 0.22 21.47 -2.70
N GLY A 102 -1.00 20.98 -2.90
CA GLY A 102 -1.47 19.68 -2.42
C GLY A 102 -1.55 18.60 -3.50
N ALA A 103 -0.89 18.79 -4.64
CA ALA A 103 -0.76 17.82 -5.73
C ALA A 103 -0.41 16.39 -5.26
N ALA A 104 0.55 16.26 -4.34
CA ALA A 104 0.96 14.97 -3.80
C ALA A 104 -0.14 14.23 -3.02
N ASN A 105 -1.22 14.93 -2.63
CA ASN A 105 -2.35 14.36 -1.91
C ASN A 105 -3.48 13.88 -2.83
N VAL A 106 -3.41 14.08 -4.15
CA VAL A 106 -4.49 13.70 -5.08
C VAL A 106 -4.84 12.21 -4.95
N LYS A 107 -3.83 11.33 -4.88
CA LYS A 107 -4.04 9.89 -4.70
C LYS A 107 -4.72 9.55 -3.37
N VAL A 108 -4.38 10.28 -2.30
CA VAL A 108 -5.00 10.13 -0.97
C VAL A 108 -6.49 10.46 -1.05
N ILE A 109 -6.84 11.60 -1.66
CA ILE A 109 -8.23 12.04 -1.78
C ILE A 109 -9.04 11.03 -2.60
N ARG A 110 -8.54 10.60 -3.76
CA ARG A 110 -9.21 9.57 -4.59
C ARG A 110 -9.49 8.30 -3.80
N ARG A 111 -8.49 7.80 -3.06
CA ARG A 111 -8.64 6.59 -2.24
C ARG A 111 -9.72 6.74 -1.16
N VAL A 112 -9.80 7.91 -0.53
CA VAL A 112 -10.80 8.18 0.51
C VAL A 112 -12.19 8.33 -0.11
N LEU A 113 -12.33 9.07 -1.21
CA LEU A 113 -13.63 9.26 -1.89
C LEU A 113 -14.21 7.91 -2.37
N GLN A 114 -13.39 7.05 -2.97
CA GLN A 114 -13.79 5.69 -3.32
C GLN A 114 -14.17 4.87 -2.09
N GLY A 115 -13.42 5.02 -1.00
CA GLY A 115 -13.74 4.37 0.28
C GLY A 115 -15.09 4.80 0.86
N LEU A 116 -15.49 6.06 0.67
CA LEU A 116 -16.78 6.60 1.08
C LEU A 116 -17.92 6.20 0.15
N GLN A 117 -17.65 6.11 -1.16
CA GLN A 117 -18.57 5.61 -2.17
C GLN A 117 -18.94 4.14 -1.90
N ASN A 118 -17.94 3.30 -1.68
CA ASN A 118 -18.14 1.87 -1.40
C ASN A 118 -18.91 1.61 -0.10
N LYS A 119 -18.91 2.58 0.82
CA LYS A 119 -19.72 2.55 2.06
C LYS A 119 -21.10 3.18 1.90
N HIS A 120 -21.44 3.64 0.70
CA HIS A 120 -22.66 4.39 0.38
C HIS A 120 -22.86 5.66 1.23
N ILE A 121 -21.75 6.26 1.69
CA ILE A 121 -21.76 7.52 2.43
C ILE A 121 -21.81 8.69 1.44
N LEU A 122 -21.07 8.61 0.34
CA LEU A 122 -21.17 9.57 -0.76
C LEU A 122 -21.90 8.94 -1.93
N ILE A 123 -22.69 9.75 -2.64
CA ILE A 123 -23.34 9.33 -3.89
C ILE A 123 -22.34 9.32 -5.05
N ASP A 124 -22.54 8.42 -6.00
CA ASP A 124 -21.65 8.24 -7.15
C ASP A 124 -21.45 9.53 -7.94
N THR A 125 -22.53 10.29 -8.19
CA THR A 125 -22.48 11.56 -8.93
C THR A 125 -21.54 12.57 -8.26
N THR A 126 -21.60 12.72 -6.93
CA THR A 126 -20.73 13.64 -6.19
C THR A 126 -19.26 13.21 -6.28
N VAL A 127 -18.99 11.91 -6.24
CA VAL A 127 -17.62 11.40 -6.37
C VAL A 127 -17.07 11.68 -7.77
N ILE A 128 -17.87 11.45 -8.81
CA ILE A 128 -17.49 11.74 -10.21
C ILE A 128 -17.18 13.24 -10.40
N GLU A 129 -18.02 14.13 -9.86
CA GLU A 129 -17.81 15.58 -9.93
C GLU A 129 -16.50 15.99 -9.22
N LEU A 130 -16.25 15.47 -8.01
CA LEU A 130 -15.02 15.75 -7.28
C LEU A 130 -13.78 15.18 -7.99
N GLU A 131 -13.88 13.99 -8.58
CA GLU A 131 -12.79 13.38 -9.35
C GLU A 131 -12.45 14.18 -10.61
N ALA A 132 -13.46 14.73 -11.29
CA ALA A 132 -13.25 15.63 -12.43
C ALA A 132 -12.45 16.87 -12.02
N CYS A 133 -12.82 17.52 -10.91
CA CYS A 133 -12.08 18.67 -10.37
C CYS A 133 -10.63 18.30 -9.97
N LEU A 134 -10.39 17.09 -9.49
CA LEU A 134 -9.05 16.63 -9.13
C LEU A 134 -8.17 16.33 -10.36
N LYS A 135 -8.76 15.99 -11.51
CA LYS A 135 -8.01 15.66 -12.73
C LYS A 135 -7.21 16.87 -13.25
N GLU A 136 -7.81 18.05 -13.20
CA GLU A 136 -7.16 19.32 -13.59
C GLU A 136 -5.94 19.63 -12.69
N ARG A 137 -6.05 19.27 -11.40
CA ARG A 137 -4.99 19.47 -10.40
C ARG A 137 -3.83 18.47 -10.56
N ASP A 138 -4.11 17.23 -10.97
CA ASP A 138 -3.11 16.18 -11.23
C ASP A 138 -2.26 16.47 -12.47
N THR A 139 -2.87 17.03 -13.52
CA THR A 139 -2.15 17.41 -14.76
C THR A 139 -1.11 18.51 -14.55
N SER A 140 -1.34 19.41 -13.60
CA SER A 140 -0.37 20.47 -13.25
C SER A 140 0.98 19.91 -12.77
N VAL A 141 0.98 18.74 -12.14
CA VAL A 141 2.18 18.08 -11.61
C VAL A 141 3.03 17.49 -12.72
N THR A 142 2.36 16.86 -13.69
CA THR A 142 3.05 16.19 -14.79
C THR A 142 3.74 17.20 -15.69
N ASP A 143 3.12 18.36 -15.90
CA ASP A 143 3.70 19.44 -16.72
C ASP A 143 4.93 20.10 -16.05
N LEU A 144 4.90 20.25 -14.71
CA LEU A 144 6.03 20.77 -13.93
C LEU A 144 7.21 19.79 -13.83
N VAL A 145 6.93 18.48 -13.76
CA VAL A 145 7.96 17.42 -13.74
C VAL A 145 8.64 17.28 -15.10
N VAL A 146 7.90 17.39 -16.20
CA VAL A 146 8.45 17.34 -17.57
C VAL A 146 9.24 18.60 -17.92
N SER A 147 8.97 19.73 -17.25
CA SER A 147 9.65 21.01 -17.49
C SER A 147 10.98 21.19 -16.74
N SER A 148 11.51 20.17 -16.05
CA SER A 148 12.87 20.24 -15.47
C SER A 148 13.93 19.97 -16.53
N PRO A 149 14.74 20.96 -16.96
CA PRO A 149 15.84 20.70 -17.86
C PRO A 149 16.91 19.93 -17.10
N VAL A 150 17.31 18.79 -17.66
CA VAL A 150 18.48 18.02 -17.26
C VAL A 150 19.75 18.83 -17.58
N ASN A 151 20.09 19.80 -16.72
CA ASN A 151 21.43 20.36 -16.72
C ASN A 151 22.32 19.48 -15.85
N GLY A 152 23.01 18.56 -16.52
CA GLY A 152 24.21 17.96 -15.96
C GLY A 152 25.28 19.02 -15.79
N ASP A 153 25.74 19.20 -14.55
CA ASP A 153 27.14 19.50 -14.32
C ASP A 153 27.57 18.92 -12.97
N ALA A 154 28.59 18.09 -13.05
CA ALA A 154 29.20 17.41 -11.93
C ALA A 154 30.38 18.26 -11.47
N THR A 155 30.21 19.07 -10.43
CA THR A 155 31.35 19.58 -9.65
C THR A 155 30.99 19.67 -8.17
N ASN A 156 31.63 18.79 -7.38
CA ASN A 156 31.76 18.94 -5.92
C ASN A 156 32.26 20.34 -5.56
N PRO A 157 31.80 20.91 -4.44
CA PRO A 157 32.70 21.71 -3.62
C PRO A 157 32.75 21.19 -2.19
N THR A 158 33.98 20.89 -1.80
CA THR A 158 34.48 20.72 -0.43
C THR A 158 33.98 21.84 0.48
N ALA A 159 33.41 21.45 1.62
CA ALA A 159 33.02 22.38 2.68
C ALA A 159 34.26 22.89 3.43
N THR A 160 34.55 24.18 3.30
CA THR A 160 35.29 24.95 4.30
C THR A 160 34.33 25.96 4.90
N ALA A 161 34.11 25.84 6.21
CA ALA A 161 33.39 26.80 7.02
C ALA A 161 34.22 28.08 7.17
N ASP A 162 33.60 29.25 7.02
CA ASP A 162 33.91 30.48 7.75
C ASP A 162 32.84 31.57 7.47
N GLU A 163 32.85 32.59 8.31
CA GLU A 163 31.71 33.33 8.88
C GLU A 163 31.15 34.53 8.06
N ASP A 164 29.97 34.99 8.52
CA ASP A 164 29.56 36.39 8.74
C ASP A 164 28.67 37.17 7.73
N SER A 165 27.53 37.60 8.30
CA SER A 165 26.71 38.81 8.07
C SER A 165 26.22 39.26 6.69
N GLY A 166 24.89 39.36 6.56
CA GLY A 166 24.25 40.22 5.55
C GLY A 166 22.73 40.10 5.43
N ALA A 167 21.98 40.83 6.27
CA ALA A 167 20.54 41.00 6.11
C ALA A 167 20.19 41.78 4.83
N ARG A 168 19.35 41.19 3.96
CA ARG A 168 18.54 41.93 2.97
C ARG A 168 17.17 41.27 2.78
N ASN A 169 16.13 42.03 3.16
CA ASN A 169 14.72 41.74 2.91
C ASN A 169 14.37 41.88 1.43
N GLY A 170 13.52 40.96 0.95
CA GLY A 170 12.42 41.25 0.02
C GLY A 170 12.61 40.83 -1.45
N ALA A 171 11.96 39.72 -1.85
CA ALA A 171 11.01 39.67 -2.97
C ALA A 171 10.57 38.23 -3.31
N ASN A 172 9.28 37.96 -3.08
CA ASN A 172 8.34 37.16 -3.88
C ASN A 172 8.66 35.69 -4.26
N GLY A 173 7.96 34.78 -3.55
CA GLY A 173 7.10 33.81 -4.24
C GLY A 173 7.67 32.45 -4.61
N ALA A 174 8.86 32.07 -4.13
CA ALA A 174 9.25 30.66 -4.17
C ALA A 174 8.53 29.94 -3.03
N SER A 175 7.64 29.00 -3.35
CA SER A 175 7.06 28.07 -2.38
C SER A 175 8.17 27.60 -1.43
N ALA A 176 8.11 28.04 -0.17
CA ALA A 176 9.16 27.76 0.80
C ALA A 176 9.33 26.24 0.85
N ARG A 177 10.52 25.76 0.46
CA ARG A 177 10.79 24.32 0.46
C ARG A 177 10.51 23.81 1.88
N PRO A 178 9.70 22.74 2.03
CA PRO A 178 9.38 22.22 3.36
C PRO A 178 10.67 21.81 4.08
N ASP A 179 10.67 21.96 5.40
CA ASP A 179 11.82 21.61 6.23
C ASP A 179 12.21 20.14 6.03
N LYS A 180 13.51 19.82 6.09
CA LYS A 180 14.03 18.46 5.83
C LYS A 180 13.32 17.43 6.72
N ARG A 181 13.08 17.77 7.99
CA ARG A 181 12.39 16.91 8.94
C ARG A 181 10.94 16.62 8.51
N GLN A 182 10.25 17.60 7.94
CA GLN A 182 8.88 17.42 7.44
C GLN A 182 8.85 16.51 6.21
N ILE A 183 9.84 16.64 5.33
CA ILE A 183 9.99 15.77 4.15
C ILE A 183 10.26 14.33 4.59
N GLU A 184 11.23 14.12 5.48
CA GLU A 184 11.56 12.79 6.02
C GLU A 184 10.37 12.14 6.73
N GLN A 185 9.64 12.91 7.54
CA GLN A 185 8.43 12.43 8.19
C GLN A 185 7.39 11.97 7.16
N ARG A 186 7.16 12.75 6.10
CA ARG A 186 6.21 12.38 5.05
C ARG A 186 6.65 11.12 4.31
N ILE A 187 7.94 11.00 3.98
CA ILE A 187 8.48 9.80 3.33
C ILE A 187 8.26 8.56 4.19
N GLU A 188 8.54 8.64 5.49
CA GLU A 188 8.35 7.51 6.40
C GLU A 188 6.87 7.17 6.58
N GLU A 189 5.99 8.18 6.66
CA GLU A 189 4.55 7.96 6.73
C GLU A 189 4.01 7.29 5.46
N ASP A 190 4.42 7.74 4.26
CA ASP A 190 4.03 7.11 2.99
C ASP A 190 4.59 5.69 2.86
N ARG A 191 5.83 5.46 3.32
CA ARG A 191 6.44 4.13 3.39
C ARG A 191 5.62 3.19 4.28
N GLU A 192 5.21 3.66 5.45
CA GLU A 192 4.38 2.92 6.39
C GLU A 192 2.97 2.64 5.85
N ARG A 193 2.39 3.56 5.05
CA ARG A 193 1.11 3.32 4.34
C ARG A 193 1.24 2.21 3.32
N HIS A 194 2.25 2.30 2.45
CA HIS A 194 2.45 1.33 1.38
C HIS A 194 2.80 -0.06 1.94
N LYS A 195 3.61 -0.10 2.99
CA LYS A 195 3.92 -1.33 3.73
C LYS A 195 2.63 -2.01 4.21
N ARG A 196 1.75 -1.30 4.94
CA ARG A 196 0.47 -1.88 5.41
C ARG A 196 -0.45 -2.33 4.27
N MET A 197 -0.49 -1.59 3.17
CA MET A 197 -1.28 -1.98 1.99
C MET A 197 -0.81 -3.32 1.41
N ARG A 198 0.51 -3.55 1.41
CA ARG A 198 1.13 -4.79 0.91
C ARG A 198 1.02 -5.95 1.90
N GLU A 199 0.91 -5.67 3.21
CA GLU A 199 0.75 -6.70 4.25
C GLU A 199 -0.53 -7.54 4.07
N SER A 200 -1.60 -7.00 3.48
CA SER A 200 -2.82 -7.76 3.21
C SER A 200 -2.85 -8.44 1.84
N MET A 201 -1.86 -8.21 0.99
CA MET A 201 -1.87 -8.68 -0.41
C MET A 201 -1.73 -10.20 -0.52
N TRP A 202 -1.07 -10.84 0.44
CA TRP A 202 -0.87 -12.30 0.49
C TRP A 202 -1.86 -13.01 1.41
N ALA A 203 -2.87 -12.29 1.93
CA ALA A 203 -3.87 -12.90 2.81
C ALA A 203 -4.82 -13.79 2.01
N VAL A 204 -4.85 -15.08 2.35
CA VAL A 204 -5.74 -16.06 1.72
C VAL A 204 -7.13 -15.99 2.37
N PRO A 205 -8.23 -15.94 1.59
CA PRO A 205 -9.57 -15.96 2.14
C PRO A 205 -9.82 -17.28 2.90
N PRO A 206 -10.60 -17.28 3.99
CA PRO A 206 -10.85 -18.50 4.77
C PRO A 206 -11.71 -19.53 4.03
N ASN A 207 -12.35 -19.14 2.92
CA ASN A 207 -13.18 -20.01 2.11
C ASN A 207 -12.34 -20.66 1.01
N VAL A 208 -12.21 -22.00 1.07
CA VAL A 208 -11.41 -22.79 0.11
C VAL A 208 -11.90 -22.64 -1.34
N LEU A 209 -13.21 -22.43 -1.56
CA LEU A 209 -13.72 -22.20 -2.92
C LEU A 209 -13.27 -20.83 -3.45
N GLU A 210 -13.27 -19.81 -2.61
CA GLU A 210 -12.80 -18.46 -2.95
C GLU A 210 -11.29 -18.44 -3.17
N GLU A 211 -10.52 -19.20 -2.37
CA GLU A 211 -9.10 -19.43 -2.59
C GLU A 211 -8.84 -20.11 -3.95
N ALA A 212 -9.59 -21.16 -4.28
CA ALA A 212 -9.42 -21.88 -5.54
C ALA A 212 -9.75 -21.01 -6.76
N ASP A 213 -10.83 -20.23 -6.70
CA ASP A 213 -11.21 -19.29 -7.77
C ASP A 213 -10.14 -18.20 -7.95
N ASN A 214 -9.68 -17.58 -6.85
CA ASN A 214 -8.61 -16.58 -6.92
C ASN A 214 -7.31 -17.16 -7.47
N MET A 215 -6.92 -18.36 -7.03
CA MET A 215 -5.72 -19.03 -7.53
C MET A 215 -5.84 -19.31 -9.03
N PHE A 216 -7.01 -19.73 -9.52
CA PHE A 216 -7.22 -19.97 -10.94
C PHE A 216 -7.12 -18.68 -11.76
N ASP A 217 -7.72 -17.59 -11.28
CA ASP A 217 -7.68 -16.28 -11.95
C ASP A 217 -6.27 -15.66 -11.95
N ASP A 218 -5.51 -15.87 -10.87
CA ASP A 218 -4.14 -15.36 -10.70
C ASP A 218 -3.07 -16.27 -11.32
N THR A 219 -3.43 -17.46 -11.79
CA THR A 219 -2.47 -18.40 -12.40
C THR A 219 -1.91 -17.79 -13.68
N SER A 220 -0.60 -17.52 -13.69
CA SER A 220 0.12 -17.12 -14.89
C SER A 220 0.46 -18.31 -15.78
N ASP A 221 0.68 -18.05 -17.06
CA ASP A 221 1.26 -19.04 -17.97
C ASP A 221 2.68 -19.42 -17.52
N PHE A 222 3.09 -20.63 -17.88
CA PHE A 222 4.42 -21.16 -17.59
C PHE A 222 5.49 -20.34 -18.31
N ASP A 223 6.51 -19.90 -17.59
CA ASP A 223 7.59 -19.09 -18.15
C ASP A 223 8.97 -19.79 -18.12
N ALA A 224 10.01 -19.06 -18.53
CA ALA A 224 11.37 -19.58 -18.53
C ALA A 224 11.93 -19.80 -17.11
N GLU A 225 11.49 -19.01 -16.13
CA GLU A 225 11.90 -19.15 -14.73
C GLU A 225 11.27 -20.41 -14.11
N ASP A 226 10.04 -20.75 -14.49
CA ASP A 226 9.42 -22.00 -14.06
C ASP A 226 10.15 -23.24 -14.65
N HIS A 227 10.64 -23.15 -15.89
CA HIS A 227 11.49 -24.19 -16.47
C HIS A 227 12.79 -24.36 -15.68
N ILE A 228 13.46 -23.25 -15.34
CA ILE A 228 14.71 -23.26 -14.55
C ILE A 228 14.44 -23.85 -13.16
N ARG A 229 13.38 -23.40 -12.49
CA ARG A 229 12.99 -23.93 -11.17
C ARG A 229 12.72 -25.44 -11.23
N GLY A 230 12.06 -25.93 -12.28
CA GLY A 230 11.81 -27.35 -12.47
C GLY A 230 13.10 -28.18 -12.69
N GLU A 231 14.09 -27.64 -13.42
CA GLU A 231 15.40 -28.28 -13.57
C GLU A 231 16.16 -28.32 -12.24
N GLU A 232 16.15 -27.22 -11.48
CA GLU A 232 16.76 -27.14 -10.14
C GLU A 232 16.12 -28.15 -9.16
N GLU A 233 14.78 -28.22 -9.11
CA GLU A 233 14.06 -29.20 -8.27
C GLU A 233 14.38 -30.65 -8.65
N LEU A 234 14.53 -30.95 -9.95
CA LEU A 234 14.92 -32.29 -10.41
C LEU A 234 16.34 -32.63 -9.96
N ASP A 235 17.29 -31.70 -10.10
CA ASP A 235 18.67 -31.89 -9.68
C ASP A 235 18.80 -32.07 -8.15
N GLU A 236 18.01 -31.34 -7.36
CA GLU A 236 17.90 -31.54 -5.91
C GLU A 236 17.41 -32.96 -5.58
N VAL A 237 16.32 -33.40 -6.22
CA VAL A 237 15.77 -34.76 -6.01
C VAL A 237 16.78 -35.85 -6.40
N TYR A 238 17.55 -35.66 -7.49
CA TYR A 238 18.59 -36.61 -7.87
C TYR A 238 19.72 -36.67 -6.83
N THR A 239 20.12 -35.52 -6.31
CA THR A 239 21.18 -35.41 -5.31
C THR A 239 20.74 -36.06 -3.98
N GLU A 240 19.55 -35.73 -3.48
CA GLU A 240 18.99 -36.33 -2.27
C GLU A 240 18.83 -37.86 -2.42
N ASN A 241 18.32 -38.33 -3.56
CA ASN A 241 18.19 -39.76 -3.81
C ASN A 241 19.55 -40.47 -3.87
N GLU A 242 20.60 -39.81 -4.34
CA GLU A 242 21.96 -40.34 -4.32
C GLU A 242 22.52 -40.47 -2.91
N GLU A 243 22.26 -39.50 -2.05
CA GLU A 243 22.65 -39.51 -0.63
C GLU A 243 21.88 -40.56 0.19
N VAL A 244 20.62 -40.83 -0.17
CA VAL A 244 19.71 -41.75 0.54
C VAL A 244 19.73 -43.18 -0.06
N LYS A 245 20.62 -43.47 -1.02
CA LYS A 245 20.76 -44.82 -1.60
C LYS A 245 20.89 -45.89 -0.51
N CYS A 246 19.91 -46.78 -0.45
CA CYS A 246 19.96 -48.00 0.37
C CYS A 246 21.26 -48.77 0.07
N GLY A 247 21.98 -49.28 1.08
CA GLY A 247 23.29 -49.94 0.94
C GLY A 247 23.36 -51.11 -0.05
N HIS A 248 22.21 -51.69 -0.45
CA HIS A 248 22.12 -52.67 -1.54
C HIS A 248 22.46 -52.10 -2.93
N PHE A 249 22.28 -50.80 -3.14
CA PHE A 249 22.62 -50.08 -4.38
C PHE A 249 24.02 -49.47 -4.35
N GLN A 250 24.70 -49.44 -3.19
CA GLN A 250 26.05 -48.89 -3.04
C GLN A 250 27.16 -49.93 -3.25
N THR A 251 26.82 -51.22 -3.29
CA THR A 251 27.78 -52.30 -3.54
C THR A 251 27.67 -52.79 -4.98
N PRO A 252 28.77 -52.93 -5.74
CA PRO A 252 28.72 -53.60 -7.03
C PRO A 252 28.19 -55.02 -6.80
N ARG A 253 27.18 -55.45 -7.56
CA ARG A 253 26.76 -56.86 -7.56
C ARG A 253 27.94 -57.70 -8.03
N THR A 254 28.78 -58.15 -7.12
CA THR A 254 29.73 -59.22 -7.39
C THR A 254 28.88 -60.45 -7.62
N ASN A 255 28.69 -60.82 -8.88
CA ASN A 255 28.06 -62.07 -9.29
C ASN A 255 28.86 -63.23 -8.68
N GLY A 256 28.47 -63.63 -7.46
CA GLY A 256 28.91 -64.86 -6.84
C GLY A 256 28.34 -66.01 -7.65
N ALA A 257 29.21 -66.64 -8.45
CA ALA A 257 28.92 -67.82 -9.21
C ALA A 257 28.39 -68.94 -8.31
N SER A 258 27.07 -69.07 -8.20
CA SER A 258 26.45 -70.28 -7.63
C SER A 258 26.29 -71.30 -8.75
N LYS A 259 27.25 -72.23 -8.82
CA LYS A 259 27.15 -73.46 -9.61
C LYS A 259 26.04 -74.32 -9.02
N HIS A 260 24.81 -74.16 -9.51
CA HIS A 260 23.83 -75.25 -9.46
C HIS A 260 23.87 -76.04 -10.77
N ARG A 261 24.01 -77.36 -10.58
CA ARG A 261 24.17 -78.41 -11.60
C ARG A 261 23.26 -78.21 -12.82
N ARG A 262 23.86 -78.42 -14.00
CA ARG A 262 23.16 -78.75 -15.24
C ARG A 262 22.64 -80.19 -15.11
N ASP A 263 21.33 -80.36 -15.12
CA ASP A 263 20.72 -81.59 -15.63
C ASP A 263 20.30 -81.33 -17.07
N SER A 264 20.88 -82.13 -17.95
CA SER A 264 20.71 -82.10 -19.39
C SER A 264 19.30 -82.55 -19.78
N ILE A 265 18.55 -81.70 -20.49
CA ILE A 265 17.56 -82.18 -21.45
C ILE A 265 17.90 -81.53 -22.78
N ASN A 266 18.44 -82.37 -23.66
CA ASN A 266 18.73 -82.05 -25.05
C ASN A 266 17.46 -82.31 -25.86
N SER A 267 16.98 -81.33 -26.62
CA SER A 267 16.02 -81.55 -27.70
C SER A 267 16.29 -80.56 -28.81
N ASN A 268 16.98 -81.10 -29.81
CA ASN A 268 17.33 -80.51 -31.09
C ASN A 268 16.12 -79.92 -31.83
N GLN A 269 16.32 -78.70 -32.35
CA GLN A 269 16.27 -78.40 -33.79
C GLN A 269 14.92 -78.29 -34.50
N THR A 270 14.66 -77.10 -35.04
CA THR A 270 14.12 -76.71 -36.39
C THR A 270 13.47 -75.31 -36.25
N MET A 271 14.10 -74.20 -36.66
CA MET A 271 14.14 -73.58 -38.00
C MET A 271 12.81 -73.55 -38.77
N THR A 272 12.57 -72.42 -39.46
CA THR A 272 11.49 -72.10 -40.45
C THR A 272 10.17 -71.63 -39.81
N ASP A 273 9.42 -70.62 -40.26
CA ASP A 273 9.51 -69.64 -41.35
C ASP A 273 8.38 -68.60 -41.14
N GLN A 274 8.48 -67.48 -41.86
CA GLN A 274 7.52 -66.45 -42.23
C GLN A 274 6.01 -66.60 -41.93
N GLY A 275 5.37 -65.45 -41.69
CA GLY A 275 4.26 -65.04 -42.57
C GLY A 275 2.98 -64.53 -41.90
N SER A 276 2.71 -63.24 -42.17
CA SER A 276 1.42 -62.50 -42.13
C SER A 276 0.80 -62.15 -40.79
#